data_AF-A0AAU8YVF6-F1
#
_entry.id   AF-A0AAU8YVF6-F1
#
_cell.length_a   1.000
_cell.length_b   1.000
_cell.length_c   1.000
_cell.angle_alpha   90.00
_cell.angle_beta   90.00
_cell.angle_gamma   90.00
#
_symmetry.space_group_name_H-M   'P 1'
#
loop_
_entity.id
_entity.type
_entity.pdbx_description
1 polymer ?
#
loop_
_entity_poly.entity_id
_entity_poly.type
_entity_poly.pdbx_seq_one_letter_code
_entity_poly.pdbx_strand_id
1 'polypeptide(L)'
;MMTAKEFLKQAYRLNELINSDLEELQNLRDLSRSVSSPVLDEKVSRTKSTDPPFEKYVIRIIDLEQQIQHEVERLIKLKSDIREAINQMENVDEKLLLRYRYINFLNWEEICVNLNVSMRTVHRLHSSALQHLKVPK
;
A
#
# COMPACT_ATOMS: atom_id res chain seq x y z
N MET A 1 -18.11 -13.60 10.83
CA MET A 1 -16.87 -13.37 11.62
C MET A 1 -15.73 -13.30 10.62
N MET A 2 -14.83 -12.31 10.72
CA MET A 2 -13.72 -12.16 9.77
C MET A 2 -12.74 -13.32 9.90
N THR A 3 -12.25 -13.87 8.78
CA THR A 3 -11.24 -14.92 8.79
C THR A 3 -9.84 -14.36 9.05
N ALA A 4 -8.91 -15.19 9.56
CA ALA A 4 -7.50 -14.81 9.73
C ALA A 4 -6.88 -14.29 8.44
N LYS A 5 -7.18 -14.94 7.31
CA LYS A 5 -6.65 -14.56 6.00
C LYS A 5 -7.19 -13.20 5.54
N GLU A 6 -8.47 -12.92 5.77
CA GLU A 6 -9.08 -11.61 5.46
C GLU A 6 -8.48 -10.51 6.32
N PHE A 7 -8.36 -10.74 7.64
CA PHE A 7 -7.73 -9.82 8.57
C PHE A 7 -6.31 -9.43 8.12
N LEU A 8 -5.46 -10.42 7.86
CA LEU A 8 -4.09 -10.19 7.41
C LEU A 8 -4.00 -9.52 6.04
N LYS A 9 -4.91 -9.85 5.12
CA LYS A 9 -4.92 -9.29 3.76
C LYS A 9 -5.28 -7.81 3.71
N GLN A 10 -5.92 -7.26 4.75
CA GLN A 10 -6.24 -5.82 4.78
C GLN A 10 -4.99 -4.96 4.59
N ALA A 11 -3.87 -5.29 5.26
CA ALA A 11 -2.64 -4.50 5.15
C ALA A 11 -2.02 -4.61 3.75
N TYR A 12 -2.10 -5.79 3.15
CA TYR A 12 -1.61 -6.03 1.80
C TYR A 12 -2.38 -5.19 0.78
N ARG A 13 -3.72 -5.23 0.83
CA ARG A 13 -4.57 -4.45 -0.09
C ARG A 13 -4.41 -2.95 0.10
N LEU A 14 -4.32 -2.50 1.35
CA LEU A 14 -4.11 -1.09 1.64
C LEU A 14 -2.75 -0.62 1.12
N ASN A 15 -1.70 -1.44 1.25
CA ASN A 15 -0.40 -1.12 0.66
C ASN A 15 -0.44 -1.04 -0.87
N GLU A 16 -1.17 -1.94 -1.54
CA GLU A 16 -1.38 -1.84 -3.01
C GLU A 16 -2.08 -0.55 -3.41
N LEU A 17 -3.12 -0.13 -2.67
CA LEU A 17 -3.81 1.14 -2.90
C LEU A 17 -2.88 2.34 -2.71
N ILE A 18 -2.13 2.38 -1.61
CA ILE A 18 -1.16 3.46 -1.35
C ILE A 18 -0.13 3.54 -2.48
N ASN A 19 0.39 2.40 -2.96
CA ASN A 19 1.34 2.38 -4.07
C ASN A 19 0.71 2.91 -5.37
N SER A 20 -0.55 2.53 -5.66
CA SER A 20 -1.30 3.05 -6.81
C SER A 20 -1.51 4.57 -6.70
N ASP A 21 -1.87 5.07 -5.52
CA ASP A 21 -2.08 6.50 -5.28
C ASP A 21 -0.75 7.28 -5.41
N LEU A 22 0.37 6.70 -4.96
CA LEU A 22 1.71 7.27 -5.14
C LEU A 22 2.11 7.36 -6.62
N GLU A 23 1.76 6.38 -7.44
CA GLU A 23 1.96 6.42 -8.89
C GLU A 23 1.08 7.51 -9.55
N GLU A 24 -0.19 7.63 -9.15
CA GLU A 24 -1.08 8.72 -9.61
C GLU A 24 -0.50 10.09 -9.24
N LEU A 25 -0.04 10.25 -7.99
CA LEU A 25 0.58 11.48 -7.51
C LEU A 25 1.81 11.86 -8.33
N GLN A 26 2.65 10.89 -8.68
CA GLN A 26 3.82 11.12 -9.52
C GLN A 26 3.41 11.60 -10.93
N ASN A 27 2.42 10.94 -11.54
CA ASN A 27 1.89 11.35 -12.84
C ASN A 27 1.30 12.78 -12.81
N LEU A 28 0.58 13.14 -11.75
CA LEU A 28 0.03 14.49 -11.59
C LEU A 28 1.12 15.55 -11.49
N ARG A 29 2.22 15.26 -10.77
CA ARG A 29 3.38 16.16 -10.66
C ARG A 29 4.10 16.32 -12.00
N ASP A 30 4.18 15.27 -12.80
CA ASP A 30 4.80 15.34 -14.13
C ASP A 30 3.94 16.18 -15.09
N LEU A 31 2.62 15.97 -15.09
CA LEU A 31 1.67 16.79 -15.85
C LEU A 31 1.71 18.27 -15.44
N SER A 32 1.75 18.56 -14.13
CA SER A 32 1.78 19.95 -13.64
C SER A 32 3.05 20.66 -14.11
N ARG A 33 4.21 19.98 -14.12
CA ARG A 33 5.48 20.53 -14.63
C ARG A 33 5.46 20.76 -16.14
N SER A 34 4.89 19.85 -16.92
CA SER A 34 4.81 19.98 -18.38
C SER A 34 3.93 21.16 -18.81
N VAL A 35 2.85 21.46 -18.09
CA VAL A 35 1.94 22.59 -18.37
C VAL A 35 2.58 23.95 -18.05
N SER A 36 3.57 24.01 -17.15
CA SER A 36 4.29 25.25 -16.81
C SER A 36 5.36 25.68 -17.82
N SER A 37 5.57 24.94 -18.92
CA SER A 37 6.50 25.37 -19.98
C SER A 37 5.92 26.61 -20.71
N PRO A 38 6.67 27.72 -20.82
CA PRO A 38 6.14 28.93 -21.46
C PRO A 38 5.96 28.65 -22.95
N VAL A 39 4.71 28.67 -23.42
CA VAL A 39 4.40 28.79 -24.84
C VAL A 39 4.79 30.21 -25.25
N LEU A 40 6.03 30.35 -25.73
CA LEU A 40 6.46 31.50 -26.51
C LEU A 40 5.86 31.37 -27.91
N ASP A 41 4.57 31.66 -28.08
CA ASP A 41 4.13 32.50 -29.20
C ASP A 41 2.63 32.91 -29.15
N GLU A 42 2.44 34.14 -29.60
CA GLU A 42 1.27 34.76 -30.24
C GLU A 42 -0.12 34.82 -29.57
N LYS A 43 -0.51 36.08 -29.30
CA LYS A 43 -1.87 36.66 -29.24
C LYS A 43 -3.00 35.75 -29.76
N VAL A 44 -3.96 35.35 -28.92
CA VAL A 44 -5.41 35.34 -29.29
C VAL A 44 -6.32 35.42 -28.06
N SER A 45 -7.18 36.45 -28.09
CA SER A 45 -8.59 36.56 -27.67
C SER A 45 -9.13 35.97 -26.35
N ARG A 46 -9.87 36.87 -25.70
CA ARG A 46 -10.66 36.80 -24.47
C ARG A 46 -11.92 35.93 -24.68
N THR A 47 -12.05 34.79 -23.99
CA THR A 47 -13.26 34.15 -23.45
C THR A 47 -13.02 32.66 -23.19
N LYS A 48 -12.63 32.29 -21.97
CA LYS A 48 -12.82 30.97 -21.29
C LYS A 48 -12.17 31.08 -19.91
N SER A 49 -12.78 30.43 -18.90
CA SER A 49 -12.44 30.46 -17.46
C SER A 49 -11.00 30.87 -17.11
N THR A 50 -10.88 31.88 -16.24
CA THR A 50 -9.66 32.59 -15.88
C THR A 50 -8.66 31.81 -15.02
N ASP A 51 -8.97 30.57 -14.60
CA ASP A 51 -8.05 29.80 -13.76
C ASP A 51 -7.01 29.08 -14.64
N PRO A 52 -5.70 29.32 -14.42
CA PRO A 52 -4.64 28.58 -15.08
C PRO A 52 -4.87 27.06 -14.93
N PRO A 53 -4.76 26.26 -16.00
CA PRO A 53 -4.93 24.80 -15.93
C PRO A 53 -4.05 24.15 -14.85
N PHE A 54 -2.91 24.78 -14.53
CA PHE A 54 -1.97 24.40 -13.48
C PHE A 54 -2.56 24.41 -12.06
N GLU A 55 -3.40 25.39 -11.71
CA GLU A 55 -3.96 25.51 -10.34
C GLU A 55 -4.82 24.30 -9.96
N LYS A 56 -5.54 23.73 -10.92
CA LYS A 56 -6.34 22.51 -10.72
C LYS A 56 -5.48 21.29 -10.40
N TYR A 57 -4.31 21.17 -11.05
CA TYR A 57 -3.38 20.08 -10.76
C TYR A 57 -2.74 20.25 -9.38
N VAL A 58 -2.39 21.47 -8.98
CA VAL A 58 -1.82 21.75 -7.65
C VAL A 58 -2.80 21.37 -6.53
N ILE A 59 -4.07 21.77 -6.65
CA ILE A 59 -5.10 21.40 -5.65
C ILE A 59 -5.23 19.87 -5.56
N ARG A 60 -5.32 19.19 -6.71
CA ARG A 60 -5.45 17.72 -6.76
C ARG A 60 -4.24 17.00 -6.16
N ILE A 61 -3.02 17.52 -6.36
CA ILE A 61 -1.79 17.02 -5.76
C ILE A 61 -1.88 17.12 -4.22
N ILE A 62 -2.26 18.28 -3.70
CA ILE A 62 -2.37 18.51 -2.25
C ILE A 62 -3.41 17.57 -1.63
N ASP A 63 -4.58 17.43 -2.26
CA ASP A 63 -5.66 16.55 -1.77
C ASP A 63 -5.20 15.08 -1.75
N LEU A 64 -4.53 14.62 -2.81
CA LEU A 64 -4.05 13.24 -2.91
C LEU A 64 -2.91 12.96 -1.93
N GLU A 65 -2.01 13.92 -1.69
CA GLU A 65 -0.97 13.82 -0.67
C GLU A 65 -1.56 13.64 0.73
N GLN A 66 -2.60 14.41 1.08
CA GLN A 66 -3.29 14.27 2.36
C GLN A 66 -3.98 12.91 2.49
N GLN A 67 -4.65 12.44 1.43
CA GLN A 67 -5.26 11.11 1.41
C GLN A 67 -4.23 10.01 1.62
N ILE A 68 -3.11 10.04 0.90
CA ILE A 68 -2.02 9.07 1.04
C ILE A 68 -1.49 9.07 2.48
N GLN A 69 -1.27 10.26 3.07
CA GLN A 69 -0.79 10.36 4.45
C GLN A 69 -1.74 9.67 5.44
N HIS A 70 -3.06 9.88 5.30
CA HIS A 70 -4.06 9.22 6.13
C HIS A 70 -4.08 7.69 5.94
N GLU A 71 -3.98 7.21 4.70
CA GLU A 71 -3.93 5.77 4.43
C GLU A 71 -2.63 5.13 4.94
N VAL A 72 -1.50 5.85 4.89
CA VAL A 72 -0.22 5.40 5.50
C VAL A 72 -0.35 5.26 7.02
N GLU A 73 -0.98 6.23 7.70
CA GLU A 73 -1.26 6.14 9.14
C GLU A 73 -2.13 4.92 9.47
N ARG A 74 -3.17 4.68 8.65
CA ARG A 74 -4.02 3.50 8.77
C ARG A 74 -3.23 2.20 8.53
N LEU A 75 -2.32 2.17 7.56
CA LEU A 75 -1.47 1.02 7.29
C LEU A 75 -0.53 0.73 8.46
N ILE A 76 0.05 1.76 9.07
CA ILE A 76 0.91 1.63 10.25
C ILE A 76 0.12 0.99 11.40
N LYS A 77 -1.08 1.51 11.68
CA LYS A 77 -1.96 0.96 12.73
C LYS A 77 -2.29 -0.50 12.45
N LEU A 78 -2.72 -0.82 11.24
CA LEU A 78 -3.10 -2.17 10.86
C LEU A 78 -1.92 -3.16 10.91
N LYS A 79 -0.73 -2.74 10.50
CA LYS A 79 0.50 -3.53 10.68
C LYS A 79 0.82 -3.76 12.16
N SER A 80 0.51 -2.81 13.04
CA SER A 80 0.65 -2.97 14.49
C SER A 80 -0.31 -4.03 15.01
N ASP A 81 -1.60 -3.93 14.68
CA ASP A 81 -2.64 -4.87 15.12
C ASP A 81 -2.32 -6.31 14.64
N ILE A 82 -1.89 -6.45 13.38
CA ILE A 82 -1.44 -7.73 12.83
C ILE A 82 -0.20 -8.26 13.58
N ARG A 83 0.78 -7.39 13.87
CA ARG A 83 2.00 -7.79 14.60
C ARG A 83 1.66 -8.30 15.99
N GLU A 84 0.75 -7.62 16.69
CA GLU A 84 0.30 -8.03 18.01
C GLU A 84 -0.39 -9.40 17.97
N ALA A 85 -1.32 -9.61 17.03
CA ALA A 85 -1.99 -10.91 16.86
C ALA A 85 -0.99 -12.04 16.56
N ILE A 86 -0.01 -11.79 15.68
CA ILE A 86 1.05 -12.77 15.36
C ILE A 86 1.92 -13.06 16.60
N ASN A 87 2.22 -12.06 17.43
CA ASN A 87 3.06 -12.24 18.61
C ASN A 87 2.49 -13.25 19.61
N GLN A 88 1.17 -13.39 19.67
CA GLN A 88 0.47 -14.32 20.56
C GLN A 88 0.53 -15.80 20.10
N MET A 89 1.03 -16.08 18.90
CA MET A 89 1.20 -17.46 18.43
C MET A 89 2.35 -18.15 19.20
N GLU A 90 2.46 -19.47 19.14
CA GLU A 90 3.58 -20.20 19.79
C GLU A 90 4.71 -20.50 18.79
N ASN A 91 4.35 -20.99 17.60
CA ASN A 91 5.31 -21.44 16.59
C ASN A 91 6.06 -20.26 15.95
N VAL A 92 7.40 -20.25 16.07
CA VAL A 92 8.26 -19.16 15.57
C VAL A 92 8.29 -19.10 14.03
N ASP A 93 8.31 -20.23 13.34
CA ASP A 93 8.33 -20.28 11.87
C ASP A 93 7.02 -19.75 11.28
N GLU A 94 5.88 -20.06 11.91
CA GLU A 94 4.58 -19.50 11.54
C GLU A 94 4.55 -17.98 11.73
N LYS A 95 5.11 -17.47 12.85
CA LYS A 95 5.23 -16.02 13.08
C LYS A 95 6.07 -15.35 12.00
N LEU A 96 7.25 -15.91 11.70
CA LEU A 96 8.16 -15.38 10.69
C LEU A 96 7.48 -15.36 9.32
N LEU A 97 6.84 -16.47 8.93
CA LEU A 97 6.11 -16.57 7.66
C LEU A 97 5.03 -15.49 7.56
N LEU A 98 4.19 -15.31 8.58
CA LEU A 98 3.11 -14.33 8.54
C LEU A 98 3.65 -12.89 8.51
N ARG A 99 4.72 -12.59 9.25
CA ARG A 99 5.39 -11.28 9.21
C ARG A 99 5.94 -11.00 7.81
N TYR A 100 6.68 -11.95 7.23
CA TYR A 100 7.22 -11.80 5.89
C TYR A 100 6.12 -11.55 4.86
N ARG A 101 5.03 -12.33 4.92
CA ARG A 101 3.97 -12.23 3.93
C ARG A 101 3.10 -10.99 4.07
N TYR A 102 2.74 -10.60 5.29
CA TYR A 102 1.68 -9.61 5.54
C TYR A 102 2.15 -8.30 6.17
N ILE A 103 3.38 -8.22 6.65
CA ILE A 103 3.98 -6.97 7.17
C ILE A 103 5.11 -6.48 6.25
N ASN A 104 5.97 -7.40 5.81
CA ASN A 104 7.08 -7.10 4.90
C ASN A 104 6.70 -7.21 3.41
N PHE A 105 5.53 -7.79 3.11
CA PHE A 105 4.98 -7.95 1.76
C PHE A 105 5.86 -8.75 0.79
N LEU A 106 6.66 -9.68 1.32
CA LEU A 106 7.49 -10.55 0.49
C LEU A 106 6.65 -11.52 -0.34
N ASN A 107 7.15 -11.86 -1.53
CA ASN A 107 6.58 -12.92 -2.35
C ASN A 107 6.95 -14.31 -1.80
N TRP A 108 6.36 -15.37 -2.36
CA TRP A 108 6.53 -16.71 -1.82
C TRP A 108 7.95 -17.25 -2.01
N GLU A 109 8.59 -16.89 -3.12
CA GLU A 109 9.95 -17.28 -3.47
C GLU A 109 10.95 -16.70 -2.46
N GLU A 110 10.84 -15.41 -2.15
CA GLU A 110 11.65 -14.73 -1.12
C GLU A 110 11.45 -15.37 0.26
N ILE A 111 10.21 -15.71 0.62
CA ILE A 111 9.90 -16.37 1.89
C ILE A 111 10.52 -17.77 1.94
N CYS A 112 10.46 -18.53 0.84
CA CYS A 112 11.07 -19.85 0.74
C CYS A 112 12.58 -19.77 0.98
N VAL A 113 13.25 -18.78 0.37
CA VAL A 113 14.68 -18.52 0.58
C VAL A 113 14.96 -18.15 2.03
N ASN A 114 14.20 -17.21 2.60
CA ASN A 114 14.41 -16.71 3.96
C ASN A 114 14.15 -17.75 5.06
N LEU A 115 13.21 -18.67 4.83
CA LEU A 115 12.91 -19.77 5.76
C LEU A 115 13.69 -21.06 5.43
N ASN A 116 14.44 -21.08 4.32
CA ASN A 116 15.14 -22.26 3.81
C ASN A 116 14.20 -23.49 3.67
N VAL A 117 13.02 -23.28 3.07
CA VAL A 117 12.02 -24.33 2.84
C VAL A 117 11.53 -24.35 1.40
N SER A 118 11.01 -25.50 0.96
CA SER A 118 10.40 -25.62 -0.36
C SER A 118 9.04 -24.91 -0.45
N MET A 119 8.63 -24.56 -1.68
CA MET A 119 7.32 -23.94 -1.97
C MET A 119 6.15 -24.77 -1.40
N ARG A 120 6.23 -26.10 -1.48
CA ARG A 120 5.22 -26.97 -0.89
C ARG A 120 5.15 -26.82 0.63
N THR A 121 6.31 -26.70 1.28
CA THR A 121 6.41 -26.58 2.75
C THR A 121 5.93 -25.21 3.20
N VAL A 122 6.28 -24.13 2.49
CA VAL A 122 5.84 -22.77 2.84
C VAL A 122 4.32 -22.64 2.82
N HIS A 123 3.64 -23.22 1.82
CA HIS A 123 2.18 -23.17 1.75
C HIS A 123 1.49 -24.01 2.82
N ARG A 124 2.07 -25.15 3.21
CA ARG A 124 1.57 -25.96 4.33
C ARG A 124 1.73 -25.20 5.65
N LEU A 125 2.89 -24.60 5.87
CA LEU A 125 3.16 -23.78 7.05
C LEU A 125 2.23 -22.57 7.10
N HIS A 126 1.98 -21.90 5.97
CA HIS A 126 1.01 -20.82 5.87
C HIS A 126 -0.41 -21.25 6.24
N SER A 127 -0.84 -22.41 5.74
CA SER A 127 -2.17 -22.95 6.05
C SER A 127 -2.33 -23.25 7.55
N SER A 128 -1.30 -23.82 8.17
CA SER A 128 -1.21 -24.06 9.61
C SER A 128 -1.25 -22.74 10.41
N ALA A 129 -0.41 -21.77 10.03
CA ALA A 129 -0.34 -20.47 10.66
C ALA A 129 -1.70 -19.73 10.66
N LEU A 130 -2.46 -19.82 9.57
CA LEU A 130 -3.79 -19.23 9.48
C LEU A 130 -4.83 -19.88 10.42
N GLN A 131 -4.67 -21.16 10.74
CA GLN A 131 -5.54 -21.87 11.69
C GLN A 131 -5.19 -21.52 13.14
N HIS A 132 -3.91 -21.29 13.43
CA HIS A 132 -3.44 -20.94 14.78
C HIS A 132 -3.59 -19.45 15.11
N LEU A 133 -3.66 -18.57 14.11
CA LEU A 133 -3.85 -17.14 14.35
C LEU A 133 -5.26 -16.85 14.89
N LYS A 134 -5.31 -16.21 16.06
CA LYS A 134 -6.55 -15.68 16.63
C LYS A 134 -6.74 -14.24 16.15
N VAL A 135 -7.87 -14.00 15.46
CA VAL A 135 -8.23 -12.64 15.01
C VAL A 135 -8.68 -11.82 16.23
N PRO A 136 -8.16 -10.59 16.42
CA PRO A 136 -8.66 -9.70 17.47
C PRO A 136 -10.16 -9.42 17.28
N LYS A 137 -10.89 -9.30 18.39
CA LYS A 137 -12.32 -8.97 18.36
C LYS A 137 -12.55 -7.49 18.15
#